data_AF-A0A9P6CNI3-F1
#
_entry.id   AF-A0A9P6CNI3-F1
#
_cell.length_a   1.000
_cell.length_b   1.000
_cell.length_c   1.000
_cell.angle_alpha   90.00
_cell.angle_beta   90.00
_cell.angle_gamma   90.00
#
_symmetry.space_group_name_H-M   'P 1'
#
loop_
_entity.id
_entity.type
_entity.pdbx_description
1 polymer ?
#
loop_
_entity_poly.entity_id
_entity_poly.type
_entity_poly.pdbx_seq_one_letter_code
_entity_poly.pdbx_strand_id
1 'polypeptide(L)'
;MRFFIILLISLFASWANGLAIPLEKRQSGASDILDRRSGSGGRQTAQLHKHAAVHRVMPHLEHFKTHAPHATHHAVNTAYHHTKNLPHPHARFHIPAGDGKPAHTYTGQHIHDAVLNYLWETERHKTLTEKEIRKTSPIKPFSNFDHHPRKEGGGDKPLPHMLVDETHPKGKEWPLFHTVDRTKPGPARIIMQHLDGHHVFQGVIAHDQSRVKGLAGYDDHFHVVPTMPS
;
A
#
# COMPACT_ATOMS: atom_id res chain seq x y z
N MET A 1 0.44 55.95 -44.28
CA MET A 1 -0.91 55.53 -44.70
C MET A 1 -1.36 54.45 -43.72
N ARG A 2 -2.17 54.81 -42.72
CA ARG A 2 -3.64 54.86 -42.75
C ARG A 2 -4.25 53.45 -42.55
N PHE A 3 -4.78 53.27 -41.33
CA PHE A 3 -6.05 52.61 -40.97
C PHE A 3 -6.35 51.23 -41.58
N PHE A 4 -6.58 50.21 -40.74
CA PHE A 4 -7.95 49.73 -40.48
C PHE A 4 -7.98 48.74 -39.31
N ILE A 5 -8.75 49.17 -38.32
CA ILE A 5 -9.18 48.49 -37.10
C ILE A 5 -10.57 47.90 -37.42
N ILE A 6 -10.84 46.68 -36.91
CA ILE A 6 -12.17 46.06 -36.69
C ILE A 6 -13.01 45.68 -37.93
N LEU A 7 -13.32 44.38 -38.09
CA LEU A 7 -14.67 43.93 -38.46
C LEU A 7 -14.91 42.41 -38.17
N LEU A 8 -15.91 42.13 -37.33
CA LEU A 8 -16.83 40.96 -37.23
C LEU A 8 -16.21 39.61 -36.82
N ILE A 9 -16.49 38.99 -35.66
CA ILE A 9 -17.78 38.70 -34.98
C ILE A 9 -18.86 38.20 -35.94
N SER A 10 -18.82 36.91 -36.28
CA SER A 10 -19.99 36.13 -36.70
C SER A 10 -19.65 34.65 -36.85
N LEU A 11 -19.68 33.90 -35.75
CA LEU A 11 -19.99 32.46 -35.76
C LEU A 11 -20.74 32.17 -34.46
N PHE A 12 -21.91 32.81 -34.37
CA PHE A 12 -22.96 32.46 -33.42
C PHE A 12 -23.60 31.15 -33.87
N ALA A 13 -23.82 30.29 -32.88
CA ALA A 13 -25.03 29.53 -32.67
C ALA A 13 -25.65 28.87 -33.91
N SER A 14 -25.50 27.55 -33.99
CA SER A 14 -26.56 26.75 -34.55
C SER A 14 -26.72 25.43 -33.79
N TRP A 15 -27.88 25.37 -33.13
CA TRP A 15 -28.69 24.17 -32.89
C TRP A 15 -28.44 23.38 -31.61
N ALA A 16 -28.85 24.00 -30.50
CA ALA A 16 -29.62 23.28 -29.49
C ALA A 16 -31.05 23.08 -30.01
N ASN A 17 -31.48 21.83 -30.17
CA ASN A 17 -32.87 21.41 -30.06
C ASN A 17 -32.98 19.89 -30.10
N GLY A 18 -33.66 19.33 -29.09
CA GLY A 18 -34.44 18.11 -29.25
C GLY A 18 -33.83 16.82 -28.72
N LEU A 19 -34.06 16.54 -27.44
CA LEU A 19 -34.71 15.29 -27.01
C LEU A 19 -35.05 15.37 -25.52
N ALA A 20 -36.23 15.95 -25.27
CA ALA A 20 -36.97 15.76 -24.03
C ALA A 20 -37.47 14.30 -24.01
N ILE A 21 -37.08 13.54 -23.00
CA ILE A 21 -37.71 12.25 -22.68
C ILE A 21 -38.68 12.51 -21.52
N PRO A 22 -39.98 12.18 -21.66
CA PRO A 22 -40.99 12.50 -20.67
C PRO A 22 -40.90 11.59 -19.43
N LEU A 23 -41.04 12.23 -18.27
CA LEU A 23 -41.28 11.60 -16.98
C LEU A 23 -42.74 11.14 -16.91
N GLU A 24 -42.98 9.84 -17.06
CA GLU A 24 -44.24 9.22 -16.67
C GLU A 24 -44.13 8.51 -15.32
N LYS A 25 -44.99 8.96 -14.40
CA LYS A 25 -45.32 8.35 -13.13
C LYS A 25 -45.70 6.88 -13.31
N ARG A 26 -45.05 6.00 -12.54
CA ARG A 26 -45.72 4.81 -11.98
C ARG A 26 -45.55 4.80 -10.47
N GLN A 27 -46.64 5.17 -9.79
CA GLN A 27 -46.92 4.82 -8.41
C GLN A 27 -47.95 3.70 -8.41
N SER A 28 -47.56 2.54 -7.88
CA SER A 28 -48.37 1.53 -7.16
C SER A 28 -47.48 0.28 -7.07
N GLY A 29 -47.40 -0.48 -5.99
CA GLY A 29 -47.95 -0.44 -4.65
C GLY A 29 -47.16 -1.54 -3.90
N ALA A 30 -46.73 -1.25 -2.68
CA ALA A 30 -47.14 -2.01 -1.50
C ALA A 30 -46.42 -3.37 -1.33
N SER A 31 -45.46 -3.37 -0.41
CA SER A 31 -45.32 -4.41 0.62
C SER A 31 -44.31 -3.94 1.68
N ASP A 32 -44.85 -3.71 2.88
CA ASP A 32 -44.34 -4.06 4.21
C ASP A 32 -42.89 -3.65 4.58
N ILE A 33 -42.72 -2.71 5.52
CA ILE A 33 -42.75 -2.92 6.98
C ILE A 33 -41.58 -3.81 7.45
N LEU A 34 -40.72 -3.18 8.29
CA LEU A 34 -39.51 -3.71 8.95
C LEU A 34 -38.33 -3.89 7.98
N ASP A 35 -37.12 -3.35 8.18
CA ASP A 35 -36.45 -3.28 9.46
C ASP A 35 -35.31 -2.26 9.46
N ARG A 36 -35.11 -1.73 10.64
CA ARG A 36 -34.18 -0.67 11.01
C ARG A 36 -32.78 -1.27 11.16
N ARG A 37 -32.03 -1.48 10.07
CA ARG A 37 -30.60 -1.86 10.14
C ARG A 37 -29.78 -1.37 8.93
N SER A 38 -29.83 -0.06 8.70
CA SER A 38 -28.76 0.64 7.96
C SER A 38 -27.51 0.66 8.84
N GLY A 39 -26.39 0.09 8.37
CA GLY A 39 -25.12 0.28 9.06
C GLY A 39 -23.97 -0.72 8.85
N SER A 40 -23.96 -1.59 7.83
CA SER A 40 -22.81 -2.51 7.64
C SER A 40 -22.37 -2.80 6.20
N GLY A 41 -23.19 -2.51 5.18
CA GLY A 41 -22.90 -2.89 3.78
C GLY A 41 -21.73 -2.15 3.12
N GLY A 42 -21.52 -0.87 3.43
CA GLY A 42 -20.42 -0.08 2.85
C GLY A 42 -19.02 -0.44 3.37
N ARG A 43 -18.93 -1.07 4.55
CA ARG A 43 -17.65 -1.49 5.15
C ARG A 43 -17.18 -2.86 4.67
N GLN A 44 -18.09 -3.75 4.26
CA GLN A 44 -17.73 -5.07 3.73
C GLN A 44 -17.16 -5.02 2.31
N THR A 45 -17.66 -4.11 1.45
CA THR A 45 -17.11 -3.93 0.09
C THR A 45 -15.70 -3.35 0.12
N ALA A 46 -15.42 -2.37 0.99
CA ALA A 46 -14.06 -1.85 1.18
C ALA A 46 -13.07 -2.92 1.71
N GLN A 47 -13.58 -3.93 2.42
CA GLN A 47 -12.79 -5.00 3.03
C GLN A 47 -12.41 -6.09 2.02
N LEU A 48 -13.31 -6.44 1.10
CA LEU A 48 -13.01 -7.28 -0.07
C LEU A 48 -11.96 -6.63 -0.98
N HIS A 49 -11.98 -5.30 -1.13
CA HIS A 49 -11.02 -4.58 -1.97
C HIS A 49 -9.58 -4.57 -1.41
N LYS A 50 -9.39 -4.54 -0.08
CA LYS A 50 -8.05 -4.54 0.53
C LYS A 50 -7.37 -5.91 0.49
N HIS A 51 -8.12 -7.01 0.67
CA HIS A 51 -7.59 -8.37 0.48
C HIS A 51 -7.38 -8.72 -1.00
N ALA A 52 -8.19 -8.16 -1.90
CA ALA A 52 -8.00 -8.30 -3.34
C ALA A 52 -6.74 -7.61 -3.89
N ALA A 53 -6.16 -6.65 -3.16
CA ALA A 53 -4.94 -5.97 -3.61
C ALA A 53 -3.77 -6.97 -3.68
N VAL A 54 -3.50 -7.74 -2.62
CA VAL A 54 -2.35 -8.65 -2.56
C VAL A 54 -2.44 -9.79 -3.58
N HIS A 55 -3.63 -10.41 -3.72
CA HIS A 55 -3.88 -11.44 -4.74
C HIS A 55 -3.73 -10.92 -6.17
N ARG A 56 -3.90 -9.61 -6.41
CA ARG A 56 -3.65 -8.99 -7.72
C ARG A 56 -2.18 -8.61 -7.90
N VAL A 57 -1.48 -8.19 -6.85
CA VAL A 57 -0.14 -7.62 -6.97
C VAL A 57 0.90 -8.65 -7.42
N MET A 58 1.04 -9.77 -6.71
CA MET A 58 2.14 -10.71 -6.97
C MET A 58 2.14 -11.22 -8.42
N PRO A 59 1.00 -11.63 -9.02
CA PRO A 59 0.98 -12.02 -10.43
C PRO A 59 1.43 -10.91 -11.39
N HIS A 60 1.04 -9.66 -11.15
CA HIS A 60 1.47 -8.54 -11.99
C HIS A 60 2.97 -8.24 -11.84
N LEU A 61 3.50 -8.35 -10.63
CA LEU A 61 4.93 -8.16 -10.37
C LEU A 61 5.77 -9.28 -10.99
N GLU A 62 5.36 -10.54 -10.84
CA GLU A 62 6.05 -11.68 -11.47
C GLU A 62 5.99 -11.61 -12.99
N HIS A 63 4.84 -11.22 -13.56
CA HIS A 63 4.73 -10.98 -14.99
C HIS A 63 5.69 -9.87 -15.45
N PHE A 64 5.74 -8.74 -14.72
CA PHE A 64 6.66 -7.65 -15.02
C PHE A 64 8.13 -8.10 -14.97
N LYS A 65 8.55 -8.79 -13.89
CA LYS A 65 9.91 -9.33 -13.75
C LYS A 65 10.31 -10.24 -14.91
N THR A 66 9.40 -11.10 -15.35
CA THR A 66 9.66 -12.08 -16.42
C THR A 66 9.86 -11.41 -17.79
N HIS A 67 9.22 -10.26 -18.02
CA HIS A 67 9.23 -9.55 -19.30
C HIS A 67 10.00 -8.22 -19.24
N ALA A 68 10.68 -7.95 -18.12
CA ALA A 68 11.40 -6.71 -17.94
C ALA A 68 12.63 -6.67 -18.88
N PRO A 69 12.95 -5.50 -19.46
CA PRO A 69 14.14 -5.37 -20.26
C PRO A 69 15.40 -5.54 -19.40
N HIS A 70 16.51 -5.97 -20.00
CA HIS A 70 17.79 -6.19 -19.30
C HIS A 70 18.26 -4.97 -18.49
N ALA A 71 18.01 -3.76 -19.00
CA ALA A 71 18.31 -2.51 -18.29
C ALA A 71 17.57 -2.41 -16.92
N THR A 72 16.33 -2.89 -16.84
CA THR A 72 15.57 -2.91 -15.59
C THR A 72 16.14 -3.94 -14.62
N HIS A 73 16.51 -5.13 -15.07
CA HIS A 73 17.21 -6.12 -14.23
C HIS A 73 18.50 -5.53 -13.64
N HIS A 74 19.31 -4.88 -14.48
CA HIS A 74 20.54 -4.23 -14.04
C HIS A 74 20.27 -3.11 -13.01
N ALA A 75 19.27 -2.28 -13.25
CA ALA A 75 18.89 -1.20 -12.33
C ALA A 75 18.45 -1.75 -10.96
N VAL A 76 17.59 -2.76 -10.94
CA VAL A 76 17.13 -3.40 -9.68
C VAL A 76 18.29 -4.03 -8.93
N ASN A 77 19.14 -4.80 -9.62
CA ASN A 77 20.30 -5.44 -8.98
C ASN A 77 21.27 -4.41 -8.41
N THR A 78 21.55 -3.33 -9.15
CA THR A 78 22.41 -2.22 -8.69
C THR A 78 21.82 -1.57 -7.44
N ALA A 79 20.53 -1.23 -7.48
CA ALA A 79 19.82 -0.64 -6.35
C ALA A 79 19.82 -1.55 -5.12
N TYR A 80 19.66 -2.86 -5.33
CA TYR A 80 19.69 -3.86 -4.27
C TYR A 80 21.07 -3.96 -3.61
N HIS A 81 22.15 -4.03 -4.40
CA HIS A 81 23.52 -4.03 -3.89
C HIS A 81 23.89 -2.75 -3.14
N HIS A 82 23.29 -1.62 -3.53
CA HIS A 82 23.47 -0.34 -2.85
C HIS A 82 22.48 -0.12 -1.69
N THR A 83 21.62 -1.09 -1.38
CA THR A 83 20.68 -0.97 -0.27
C THR A 83 21.41 -1.13 1.05
N LYS A 84 21.31 -0.11 1.91
CA LYS A 84 22.00 -0.08 3.21
C LYS A 84 21.18 -0.76 4.31
N ASN A 85 21.88 -1.21 5.36
CA ASN A 85 21.33 -1.76 6.61
C ASN A 85 20.51 -3.05 6.47
N LEU A 86 20.72 -3.83 5.41
CA LEU A 86 20.06 -5.12 5.30
C LEU A 86 20.47 -6.05 6.46
N PRO A 87 19.52 -6.78 7.07
CA PRO A 87 19.84 -7.70 8.15
C PRO A 87 20.64 -8.89 7.62
N HIS A 88 21.34 -9.61 8.51
CA HIS A 88 21.99 -10.86 8.14
C HIS A 88 20.95 -11.87 7.60
N PRO A 89 21.21 -12.67 6.54
CA PRO A 89 20.23 -13.61 5.97
C PRO A 89 19.63 -14.61 6.96
N HIS A 90 20.40 -14.96 8.00
CA HIS A 90 19.96 -15.86 9.08
C HIS A 90 19.29 -15.18 10.26
N ALA A 91 19.22 -13.84 10.31
CA ALA A 91 18.48 -13.14 11.35
C ALA A 91 17.01 -13.59 11.38
N ARG A 92 16.38 -13.60 12.54
CA ARG A 92 14.99 -14.01 12.74
C ARG A 92 14.17 -12.85 13.31
N PHE A 93 12.99 -12.67 12.74
CA PHE A 93 12.02 -11.64 13.12
C PHE A 93 10.76 -12.35 13.61
N HIS A 94 10.55 -12.33 14.93
CA HIS A 94 9.41 -13.01 15.54
C HIS A 94 8.25 -12.03 15.76
N ILE A 95 7.08 -12.39 15.24
CA ILE A 95 5.80 -11.72 15.49
C ILE A 95 4.98 -12.63 16.40
N PRO A 96 4.63 -12.17 17.61
CA PRO A 96 3.85 -12.95 18.55
C PRO A 96 2.44 -13.21 18.01
N ALA A 97 1.87 -14.35 18.40
CA ALA A 97 0.48 -14.73 18.15
C ALA A 97 -0.50 -13.74 18.79
N GLY A 98 -1.76 -13.75 18.34
CA GLY A 98 -2.82 -12.99 18.99
C GLY A 98 -4.20 -13.25 18.38
N ASP A 99 -5.26 -13.15 19.20
CA ASP A 99 -6.68 -13.27 18.80
C ASP A 99 -6.94 -14.43 17.80
N GLY A 100 -6.47 -15.64 18.16
CA GLY A 100 -6.62 -16.84 17.32
C GLY A 100 -5.73 -16.91 16.07
N LYS A 101 -4.86 -15.91 15.84
CA LYS A 101 -3.85 -15.92 14.76
C LYS A 101 -2.54 -16.53 15.27
N PRO A 102 -1.91 -17.43 14.50
CA PRO A 102 -0.64 -18.03 14.89
C PRO A 102 0.49 -17.01 14.88
N ALA A 103 1.53 -17.28 15.66
CA ALA A 103 2.78 -16.52 15.60
C ALA A 103 3.45 -16.68 14.23
N HIS A 104 4.20 -15.66 13.81
CA HIS A 104 4.97 -15.70 12.56
C HIS A 104 6.45 -15.49 12.83
N THR A 105 7.28 -16.18 12.06
CA THR A 105 8.72 -15.93 12.05
C THR A 105 9.18 -15.70 10.63
N TYR A 106 9.79 -14.53 10.39
CA TYR A 106 10.52 -14.25 9.16
C TYR A 106 12.02 -14.45 9.39
N THR A 107 12.74 -14.72 8.31
CA THR A 107 14.20 -14.82 8.29
C THR A 107 14.75 -13.58 7.59
N GLY A 108 16.03 -13.30 7.74
CA GLY A 108 16.72 -12.27 6.97
C GLY A 108 16.53 -12.48 5.47
N GLN A 109 16.56 -13.73 4.99
CA GLN A 109 16.25 -14.04 3.61
C GLN A 109 14.86 -13.55 3.17
N HIS A 110 13.82 -13.73 3.99
CA HIS A 110 12.51 -13.18 3.68
C HIS A 110 12.52 -11.64 3.59
N ILE A 111 13.36 -10.98 4.38
CA ILE A 111 13.54 -9.52 4.30
C ILE A 111 14.25 -9.13 3.00
N HIS A 112 15.33 -9.83 2.64
CA HIS A 112 16.03 -9.63 1.37
C HIS A 112 15.10 -9.79 0.16
N ASP A 113 14.31 -10.86 0.13
CA ASP A 113 13.33 -11.10 -0.94
C ASP A 113 12.28 -9.98 -1.00
N ALA A 114 11.80 -9.52 0.15
CA ALA A 114 10.84 -8.42 0.23
C ALA A 114 11.43 -7.09 -0.25
N VAL A 115 12.69 -6.80 0.09
CA VAL A 115 13.41 -5.61 -0.40
C VAL A 115 13.58 -5.68 -1.92
N LEU A 116 14.00 -6.83 -2.44
CA LEU A 116 14.15 -7.02 -3.88
C LEU A 116 12.81 -6.82 -4.61
N ASN A 117 11.72 -7.37 -4.06
CA ASN A 117 10.37 -7.18 -4.62
C ASN A 117 9.91 -5.72 -4.56
N TYR A 118 10.24 -4.99 -3.48
CA TYR A 118 9.98 -3.56 -3.37
C TYR A 118 10.72 -2.76 -4.46
N LEU A 119 11.98 -3.10 -4.75
CA LEU A 119 12.76 -2.44 -5.80
C LEU A 119 12.20 -2.73 -7.19
N TRP A 120 11.81 -3.99 -7.45
CA TRP A 120 11.11 -4.37 -8.68
C TRP A 120 9.82 -3.58 -8.87
N GLU A 121 9.02 -3.41 -7.81
CA GLU A 121 7.81 -2.60 -7.89
C GLU A 121 8.12 -1.12 -8.13
N THR A 122 9.21 -0.61 -7.55
CA THR A 122 9.63 0.78 -7.77
C THR A 122 10.01 1.02 -9.24
N GLU A 123 10.66 0.08 -9.90
CA GLU A 123 10.88 0.15 -11.34
C GLU A 123 9.58 0.00 -12.13
N ARG A 124 8.69 -0.91 -11.73
CA ARG A 124 7.36 -1.07 -12.34
C ARG A 124 6.55 0.23 -12.30
N HIS A 125 6.64 0.98 -11.21
CA HIS A 125 5.95 2.28 -11.08
C HIS A 125 6.35 3.29 -12.15
N LYS A 126 7.59 3.23 -12.68
CA LYS A 126 8.04 4.14 -13.73
C LYS A 126 7.30 3.93 -15.06
N THR A 127 6.68 2.76 -15.25
CA THR A 127 5.95 2.40 -16.47
C THR A 127 4.44 2.52 -16.31
N LEU A 128 3.95 3.00 -15.17
CA LEU A 128 2.52 3.06 -14.84
C LEU A 128 2.07 4.48 -14.60
N THR A 129 0.79 4.72 -14.84
CA THR A 129 0.12 5.94 -14.41
C THR A 129 -0.10 5.93 -12.89
N GLU A 130 -0.26 7.12 -12.30
CA GLU A 130 -0.54 7.26 -10.87
C GLU A 130 -1.82 6.51 -10.46
N LYS A 131 -2.85 6.51 -11.32
CA LYS A 131 -4.11 5.78 -11.10
C LYS A 131 -3.89 4.27 -11.00
N GLU A 132 -3.02 3.72 -11.85
CA GLU A 132 -2.69 2.29 -11.84
C GLU A 132 -1.86 1.92 -10.61
N ILE A 133 -0.88 2.77 -10.24
CA ILE A 133 -0.10 2.61 -9.02
C ILE A 133 -1.02 2.55 -7.81
N ARG A 134 -1.93 3.54 -7.65
CA ARG A 134 -2.88 3.57 -6.52
C ARG A 134 -3.79 2.34 -6.46
N LYS A 135 -4.08 1.70 -7.61
CA LYS A 135 -4.96 0.53 -7.71
C LYS A 135 -4.23 -0.79 -7.47
N THR A 136 -2.96 -0.89 -7.87
CA THR A 136 -2.25 -2.17 -7.99
C THR A 136 -1.00 -2.28 -7.12
N SER A 137 -0.47 -1.16 -6.61
CA SER A 137 0.75 -1.20 -5.82
C SER A 137 0.48 -1.63 -4.37
N PRO A 138 1.32 -2.50 -3.81
CA PRO A 138 1.31 -2.79 -2.38
C PRO A 138 2.19 -1.80 -1.61
N ILE A 139 3.00 -0.97 -2.29
CA ILE A 139 3.82 0.06 -1.66
C ILE A 139 2.89 1.14 -1.15
N LYS A 140 3.00 1.43 0.15
CA LYS A 140 2.26 2.53 0.77
C LYS A 140 3.24 3.52 1.42
N PRO A 141 2.87 4.80 1.49
CA PRO A 141 3.62 5.74 2.32
C PRO A 141 3.57 5.29 3.78
N PHE A 142 4.68 5.49 4.49
CA PHE A 142 4.81 5.22 5.91
C PHE A 142 5.45 6.42 6.62
N SER A 143 4.87 6.82 7.74
CA SER A 143 5.32 7.92 8.60
C SER A 143 5.18 7.50 10.06
N ASN A 144 6.18 7.78 10.89
CA ASN A 144 6.10 7.53 12.33
C ASN A 144 5.05 8.41 13.02
N PHE A 145 4.62 9.51 12.40
CA PHE A 145 3.57 10.38 12.94
C PHE A 145 2.18 9.72 12.85
N ASP A 146 1.93 8.96 11.79
CA ASP A 146 0.63 8.34 11.52
C ASP A 146 0.44 7.01 12.28
N HIS A 147 1.49 6.55 12.97
CA HIS A 147 1.52 5.25 13.64
C HIS A 147 1.81 5.45 15.13
N HIS A 148 0.91 4.96 15.97
CA HIS A 148 1.09 5.04 17.41
C HIS A 148 1.90 3.82 17.89
N PRO A 149 2.97 4.01 18.68
CA PRO A 149 3.60 2.90 19.37
C PRO A 149 2.58 2.28 20.33
N ARG A 150 2.54 0.94 20.37
CA ARG A 150 1.60 0.19 21.22
C ARG A 150 1.75 0.62 22.68
N LYS A 151 0.62 0.92 23.34
CA LYS A 151 0.61 1.36 24.75
C LYS A 151 0.64 0.22 25.77
N GLU A 152 0.16 -0.98 25.46
CA GLU A 152 0.08 -2.09 26.42
C GLU A 152 0.22 -3.47 25.76
N GLY A 153 1.18 -4.29 26.24
CA GLY A 153 1.31 -5.73 25.98
C GLY A 153 2.15 -6.14 24.77
N GLY A 154 2.80 -5.21 24.09
CA GLY A 154 3.68 -5.50 22.94
C GLY A 154 4.67 -4.38 22.82
N GLY A 155 5.91 -4.77 22.52
CA GLY A 155 7.09 -4.13 23.09
C GLY A 155 7.06 -2.60 23.06
N ASP A 156 7.52 -2.00 24.16
CA ASP A 156 7.79 -0.57 24.35
C ASP A 156 8.82 0.01 23.36
N LYS A 157 9.12 -0.73 22.30
CA LYS A 157 10.14 -0.41 21.33
C LYS A 157 9.56 0.60 20.35
N PRO A 158 10.16 1.79 20.25
CA PRO A 158 9.73 2.78 19.27
C PRO A 158 9.79 2.19 17.87
N LEU A 159 8.91 2.67 16.99
CA LEU A 159 8.96 2.38 15.56
C LEU A 159 10.38 2.64 15.01
N PRO A 160 10.77 1.99 13.90
CA PRO A 160 12.08 2.23 13.29
C PRO A 160 12.35 3.72 13.14
N HIS A 161 13.53 4.15 13.59
CA HIS A 161 13.92 5.54 13.46
C HIS A 161 14.09 5.88 11.98
N MET A 162 13.39 6.90 11.49
CA MET A 162 13.54 7.40 10.13
C MET A 162 14.18 8.77 10.17
N LEU A 163 15.06 9.06 9.22
CA LEU A 163 15.58 10.42 9.09
C LEU A 163 14.43 11.35 8.69
N VAL A 164 14.35 12.50 9.34
CA VAL A 164 13.32 13.51 9.11
C VAL A 164 14.00 14.69 8.42
N ASP A 165 13.55 15.05 7.22
CA ASP A 165 13.86 16.34 6.60
C ASP A 165 12.66 17.29 6.74
N GLU A 166 12.89 18.58 6.49
CA GLU A 166 11.89 19.65 6.62
C GLU A 166 10.65 19.45 5.73
N THR A 167 10.72 18.55 4.75
CA THR A 167 9.61 18.32 3.83
C THR A 167 8.82 17.06 4.17
N HIS A 168 9.42 15.91 4.50
CA HIS A 168 8.64 14.70 4.85
C HIS A 168 9.42 13.57 5.56
N PRO A 169 8.88 12.95 6.63
CA PRO A 169 9.14 11.53 6.91
C PRO A 169 8.33 10.69 5.91
N LYS A 170 8.89 10.38 4.75
CA LYS A 170 8.24 9.48 3.77
C LYS A 170 9.05 8.21 3.59
N GLY A 171 9.04 7.39 4.64
CA GLY A 171 9.26 5.97 4.46
C GLY A 171 8.20 5.39 3.52
N LYS A 172 8.48 4.21 2.99
CA LYS A 172 7.52 3.40 2.26
C LYS A 172 7.50 2.01 2.89
N GLU A 173 6.31 1.49 3.09
CA GLU A 173 6.13 0.14 3.59
C GLU A 173 5.89 -0.86 2.45
N TRP A 174 6.41 -2.07 2.62
CA TRP A 174 6.12 -3.21 1.76
C TRP A 174 5.72 -4.42 2.59
N PRO A 175 4.64 -5.15 2.23
CA PRO A 175 4.18 -6.28 3.03
C PRO A 175 5.16 -7.45 3.03
N LEU A 176 5.36 -8.05 4.20
CA LEU A 176 5.91 -9.39 4.32
C LEU A 176 4.76 -10.39 4.17
N PHE A 177 4.82 -11.24 3.15
CA PHE A 177 3.78 -12.22 2.87
C PHE A 177 3.83 -13.38 3.86
N HIS A 178 2.67 -13.98 4.13
CA HIS A 178 2.61 -15.11 5.03
C HIS A 178 3.48 -16.26 4.52
N THR A 179 4.29 -16.85 5.41
CA THR A 179 5.27 -17.88 5.05
C THR A 179 4.63 -19.17 4.53
N VAL A 180 3.48 -19.56 5.10
CA VAL A 180 2.68 -20.73 4.68
C VAL A 180 1.80 -20.42 3.46
N ASP A 181 1.11 -19.28 3.43
CA ASP A 181 0.20 -18.90 2.34
C ASP A 181 0.61 -17.53 1.76
N ARG A 182 1.51 -17.55 0.77
CA ARG A 182 2.05 -16.34 0.14
C ARG A 182 1.00 -15.47 -0.56
N THR A 183 -0.22 -15.97 -0.73
CA THR A 183 -1.33 -15.19 -1.30
C THR A 183 -1.98 -14.24 -0.30
N LYS A 184 -1.72 -14.44 1.01
CA LYS A 184 -2.21 -13.59 2.08
C LYS A 184 -1.12 -12.62 2.55
N PRO A 185 -1.46 -11.34 2.81
CA PRO A 185 -0.55 -10.47 3.53
C PRO A 185 -0.25 -11.09 4.91
N GLY A 186 1.02 -11.13 5.28
CA GLY A 186 1.41 -11.43 6.64
C GLY A 186 1.18 -10.22 7.55
N PRO A 187 1.40 -10.38 8.87
CA PRO A 187 1.19 -9.31 9.85
C PRO A 187 2.25 -8.21 9.81
N ALA A 188 3.32 -8.39 9.05
CA ALA A 188 4.51 -7.55 9.12
C ALA A 188 4.80 -6.84 7.79
N ARG A 189 5.58 -5.78 7.86
CA ARG A 189 6.01 -4.96 6.72
C ARG A 189 7.46 -4.55 6.90
N ILE A 190 8.20 -4.45 5.81
CA ILE A 190 9.50 -3.78 5.81
C ILE A 190 9.29 -2.29 5.62
N ILE A 191 10.14 -1.47 6.23
CA ILE A 191 10.19 -0.03 6.02
C ILE A 191 11.43 0.31 5.20
N MET A 192 11.22 0.95 4.06
CA MET A 192 12.25 1.44 3.16
C MET A 192 12.22 2.97 3.13
N GLN A 193 13.38 3.61 3.16
CA GLN A 193 13.51 5.04 2.95
C GLN A 193 14.47 5.28 1.78
N HIS A 194 14.18 6.29 0.94
CA HIS A 194 15.12 6.73 -0.09
C HIS A 194 15.88 7.94 0.46
N LEU A 195 17.21 7.84 0.57
CA LEU A 195 18.09 8.83 1.17
C LEU A 195 19.32 9.00 0.27
N ASP A 196 19.58 10.24 -0.17
CA ASP A 196 20.77 10.60 -0.97
C ASP A 196 21.01 9.68 -2.18
N GLY A 197 19.95 9.32 -2.91
CA GLY A 197 20.03 8.42 -4.06
C GLY A 197 20.14 6.93 -3.72
N HIS A 198 20.16 6.56 -2.44
CA HIS A 198 20.23 5.18 -1.96
C HIS A 198 18.90 4.72 -1.36
N HIS A 199 18.63 3.42 -1.46
CA HIS A 199 17.60 2.77 -0.65
C HIS A 199 18.19 2.36 0.70
N VAL A 200 17.48 2.68 1.78
CA VAL A 200 17.89 2.35 3.15
C VAL A 200 16.78 1.52 3.78
N PHE A 201 17.12 0.31 4.21
CA PHE A 201 16.23 -0.49 5.04
C PHE A 201 16.23 0.06 6.46
N GLN A 202 15.06 0.47 6.96
CA GLN A 202 14.92 1.05 8.30
C GLN A 202 14.54 0.00 9.35
N GLY A 203 13.81 -1.04 8.97
CA GLY A 203 13.42 -2.09 9.90
C GLY A 203 12.18 -2.86 9.46
N VAL A 204 11.71 -3.72 10.36
CA VAL A 204 10.46 -4.45 10.22
C VAL A 204 9.47 -3.93 11.24
N ILE A 205 8.26 -3.62 10.79
CA ILE A 205 7.13 -3.33 11.68
C ILE A 205 6.11 -4.46 11.57
N ALA A 206 5.30 -4.64 12.60
CA ALA A 206 4.17 -5.54 12.56
C ALA A 206 2.94 -4.93 13.25
N HIS A 207 1.77 -5.31 12.75
CA HIS A 207 0.52 -5.05 13.45
C HIS A 207 0.43 -5.92 14.71
N ASP A 208 -0.13 -5.37 15.77
CA ASP A 208 -0.49 -6.15 16.96
C ASP A 208 -1.59 -7.17 16.61
N GLN A 209 -1.21 -8.44 16.54
CA GLN A 209 -2.14 -9.52 16.20
C GLN A 209 -3.18 -9.77 17.30
N SER A 210 -2.96 -9.31 18.54
CA SER A 210 -3.83 -9.57 19.69
C SER A 210 -5.09 -8.71 19.74
N ARG A 211 -5.18 -7.66 18.90
CA ARG A 211 -6.31 -6.72 18.93
C ARG A 211 -7.35 -7.07 17.88
N VAL A 212 -8.62 -6.99 18.31
CA VAL A 212 -9.79 -7.17 17.44
C VAL A 212 -10.03 -5.89 16.66
N LYS A 213 -10.43 -6.04 15.39
CA LYS A 213 -10.79 -4.93 14.52
C LYS A 213 -11.90 -4.07 15.13
N GLY A 214 -11.68 -2.75 15.18
CA GLY A 214 -12.64 -1.79 15.73
C GLY A 214 -12.35 -1.39 17.18
N LEU A 215 -11.36 -2.02 17.81
CA LEU A 215 -10.82 -1.58 19.10
C LEU A 215 -9.71 -0.55 18.90
N ALA A 216 -9.56 0.34 19.89
CA ALA A 216 -8.46 1.31 19.91
C ALA A 216 -7.10 0.58 19.80
N GLY A 217 -6.22 1.10 18.95
CA GLY A 217 -4.89 0.55 18.72
C GLY A 217 -4.83 -0.70 17.85
N TYR A 218 -5.93 -1.10 17.18
CA TYR A 218 -5.90 -2.18 16.18
C TYR A 218 -4.90 -1.91 15.04
N ASP A 219 -4.77 -0.65 14.64
CA ASP A 219 -3.81 -0.19 13.62
C ASP A 219 -2.44 0.19 14.22
N ASP A 220 -2.21 -0.09 15.51
CA ASP A 220 -0.90 0.15 16.14
C ASP A 220 0.12 -0.80 15.55
N HIS A 221 1.34 -0.27 15.41
CA HIS A 221 2.49 -1.03 14.94
C HIS A 221 3.56 -1.05 16.02
N PHE A 222 4.36 -2.11 16.01
CA PHE A 222 5.56 -2.20 16.81
C PHE A 222 6.75 -2.58 15.95
N HIS A 223 7.94 -2.14 16.35
CA HIS A 223 9.18 -2.53 15.71
C HIS A 223 9.55 -3.97 16.09
N VAL A 224 9.76 -4.81 15.09
CA VAL A 224 10.25 -6.18 15.25
C VAL A 224 11.78 -6.18 15.18
N VAL A 225 12.42 -6.37 16.32
CA VAL A 225 13.88 -6.41 16.41
C VAL A 225 14.41 -7.77 15.93
N PRO A 226 15.45 -7.80 15.07
CA PRO A 226 16.06 -9.06 14.65
C PRO A 226 16.76 -9.77 15.82
N THR A 227 16.70 -11.09 15.79
CA THR A 227 17.45 -11.98 16.69
C THR A 227 18.34 -12.88 15.86
N MET A 228 19.57 -13.15 16.31
CA MET A 228 20.41 -14.16 15.65
C MET A 228 20.07 -15.54 16.20
N PRO A 229 20.05 -16.60 15.37
CA PRO A 229 19.98 -17.97 15.88
C PRO A 229 21.20 -18.22 16.77
N SER A 230 20.93 -18.70 17.98
CA SER A 230 21.93 -19.17 18.95
C SER A 230 22.67 -20.38 18.43
#